data_AF-A0A9P5P9A7-F1
#
_entry.id   AF-A0A9P5P9A7-F1
#
_cell.length_a   1.000
_cell.length_b   1.000
_cell.length_c   1.000
_cell.angle_alpha   90.00
_cell.angle_beta   90.00
_cell.angle_gamma   90.00
#
_symmetry.space_group_name_H-M   'P 1'
#
loop_
_entity.id
_entity.type
_entity.pdbx_description
1 polymer ?
#
loop_
_entity_poly.entity_id
_entity_poly.type
_entity_poly.pdbx_seq_one_letter_code
_entity_poly.pdbx_strand_id
1 'polypeptide(L)' 'IISITCDNASANTTMLEELAKILPNFGGLNTYVRCFSHTVNLTARGVLRPFE' A
#
# COMPACT_ATOMS: atom_id res chain seq x y z
N ILE A 1 -10.35 10.27 -8.55
CA ILE A 1 -9.37 10.03 -7.46
C ILE A 1 -8.02 9.83 -8.12
N ILE A 2 -7.01 10.59 -7.72
CA ILE A 2 -5.68 10.56 -8.36
C ILE A 2 -4.72 9.56 -7.70
N SER A 3 -4.85 9.35 -6.38
CA SER A 3 -4.10 8.34 -5.63
C SER A 3 -4.76 8.02 -4.29
N ILE A 4 -4.46 6.85 -3.73
CA ILE A 4 -4.84 6.43 -2.37
C ILE A 4 -3.57 5.94 -1.66
N THR A 5 -3.32 6.45 -0.45
CA THR A 5 -2.18 6.02 0.37
C THR A 5 -2.63 5.07 1.48
N CYS A 6 -2.09 3.85 1.51
CA CYS A 6 -2.36 2.85 2.57
C CYS A 6 -1.10 2.07 2.96
N ASP A 7 -1.10 1.39 4.10
CA ASP A 7 0.03 0.57 4.55
C ASP A 7 0.27 -0.66 3.64
N ASN A 8 1.46 -1.25 3.72
CA ASN A 8 1.88 -2.35 2.84
C ASN A 8 1.28 -3.70 3.29
N ALA A 9 -0.04 -3.79 3.28
CA ALA A 9 -0.82 -4.96 3.63
C ALA A 9 -1.61 -5.47 2.40
N SER A 10 -1.69 -6.79 2.24
CA SER A 10 -2.40 -7.43 1.11
C SER A 10 -3.89 -7.06 1.07
N ALA A 11 -4.52 -6.82 2.22
CA ALA A 11 -5.90 -6.37 2.31
C ALA A 11 -6.13 -5.04 1.57
N ASN A 12 -5.16 -4.14 1.57
CA ASN A 12 -5.27 -2.86 0.86
C ASN A 12 -5.19 -3.04 -0.66
N THR A 13 -4.36 -3.98 -1.12
CA THR A 13 -4.32 -4.39 -2.53
C THR A 13 -5.70 -4.87 -2.99
N THR A 14 -6.30 -5.80 -2.26
CA THR A 14 -7.65 -6.33 -2.57
C THR A 14 -8.71 -5.22 -2.51
N MET A 15 -8.62 -4.33 -1.52
CA MET A 15 -9.54 -3.20 -1.42
C MET A 15 -9.49 -2.31 -2.67
N LEU A 16 -8.30 -2.00 -3.20
CA LEU A 16 -8.17 -1.19 -4.42
C LEU A 16 -8.67 -1.88 -5.68
N GLU A 17 -8.52 -3.21 -5.77
CA GLU A 17 -9.08 -4.02 -6.85
C GLU A 17 -10.61 -3.98 -6.86
N GLU A 18 -11.25 -4.10 -5.70
CA GLU A 18 -12.70 -3.96 -5.59
C GLU A 18 -13.16 -2.52 -5.85
N LEU A 19 -12.41 -1.53 -5.37
CA LEU A 19 -12.72 -0.12 -5.60
C LEU A 19 -12.71 0.24 -7.09
N ALA A 20 -11.81 -0.38 -7.88
CA ALA A 20 -11.74 -0.19 -9.32
C ALA A 20 -12.98 -0.71 -10.06
N LYS A 21 -13.70 -1.69 -9.51
CA LYS A 21 -14.97 -2.20 -10.07
C LYS A 21 -16.14 -1.26 -9.77
N ILE A 22 -16.09 -0.56 -8.64
CA ILE A 22 -17.16 0.31 -8.16
C ILE A 22 -17.03 1.72 -8.75
N LEU A 23 -15.80 2.20 -8.96
CA LEU A 23 -15.52 3.55 -9.40
C LEU A 23 -15.04 3.56 -10.86
N PRO A 24 -15.88 3.97 -11.83
CA PRO A 24 -15.61 3.82 -13.27
C PRO A 24 -14.40 4.62 -13.81
N ASN A 25 -13.74 5.42 -12.97
CA ASN A 25 -12.53 6.17 -13.32
C ASN A 25 -11.41 6.02 -12.27
N PHE A 26 -11.51 5.01 -11.41
CA PHE A 26 -10.46 4.73 -10.45
C PHE A 26 -9.40 3.84 -11.08
N GLY A 27 -8.15 4.31 -11.09
CA GLY A 27 -7.05 3.56 -11.72
C GLY A 27 -6.59 2.32 -10.95
N GLY A 28 -7.34 1.89 -9.93
CA GLY A 28 -7.05 0.69 -9.14
C GLY A 28 -5.65 0.75 -8.54
N LEU A 29 -4.89 -0.33 -8.73
CA LEU A 29 -3.51 -0.45 -8.27
C LEU A 29 -2.56 0.59 -8.85
N ASN A 30 -2.84 1.17 -10.03
CA ASN A 30 -1.99 2.23 -10.59
C ASN A 30 -2.06 3.53 -9.77
N THR A 31 -3.07 3.66 -8.91
CA THR A 31 -3.26 4.81 -8.01
C THR A 31 -2.84 4.49 -6.57
N TYR A 32 -2.26 3.31 -6.34
CA TYR A 32 -1.84 2.87 -5.02
C TYR A 32 -0.49 3.48 -4.62
N VAL A 33 -0.47 4.21 -3.51
CA VAL A 33 0.75 4.68 -2.86
C VAL A 33 0.90 3.97 -1.53
N ARG A 34 2.09 3.43 -1.24
CA ARG A 34 2.37 2.81 0.05
C ARG A 34 2.69 3.87 1.10
N CYS A 35 2.18 3.68 2.30
CA CYS A 35 2.41 4.57 3.43
C CYS A 35 3.91 4.62 3.76
N PHE A 36 4.50 5.81 3.64
CA PHE A 36 5.93 6.03 3.87
C PHE A 36 6.37 5.56 5.25
N SER A 37 5.60 5.89 6.29
CA SER A 37 5.88 5.46 7.67
C SER A 37 5.96 3.94 7.79
N HIS A 38 5.04 3.22 7.16
CA HIS A 38 5.04 1.76 7.19
C HIS A 38 6.22 1.17 6.40
N THR A 39 6.57 1.75 5.25
CA THR A 39 7.76 1.33 4.49
C THR A 39 9.03 1.53 5.32
N VAL A 40 9.21 2.67 5.98
CA VAL A 40 10.37 2.92 6.86
C VAL A 40 10.42 1.91 8.01
N ASN A 41 9.29 1.64 8.65
CA ASN A 41 9.22 0.64 9.72
C ASN A 41 9.62 -0.77 9.25
N LEU A 42 9.12 -1.20 8.09
CA LEU A 42 9.50 -2.49 7.49
C LEU A 42 11.00 -2.53 7.18
N THR A 43 11.55 -1.47 6.60
CA THR A 43 12.99 -1.37 6.31
C THR A 43 13.82 -1.43 7.59
N ALA A 44 13.46 -0.66 8.62
CA ALA A 44 14.16 -0.67 9.89
C ALA A 44 14.19 -2.06 10.52
N ARG A 45 13.04 -2.76 10.57
CA ARG A 45 12.96 -4.14 11.06
C ARG A 45 13.82 -5.10 10.24
N GLY A 46 13.86 -4.95 8.92
CA GLY A 46 14.70 -5.76 8.05
C GLY A 46 16.20 -5.56 8.27
N VAL A 47 16.62 -4.30 8.45
CA VAL A 47 18.02 -3.92 8.70
C VAL A 47 18.48 -4.35 10.09
N LEU A 48 17.63 -4.26 11.10
CA LEU A 48 17.98 -4.57 12.49
C LEU A 48 17.92 -6.06 12.82
N ARG A 49 17.13 -6.88 12.10
CA ARG A 49 16.97 -8.33 12.35
C ARG A 49 18.26 -9.13 12.52
N PRO A 50 19.36 -8.88 11.76
CA PRO A 50 20.62 -9.62 11.98
C PRO A 50 21.35 -9.28 13.28
N PHE A 51 20.94 -8.21 13.96
CA PHE A 51 21.54 -7.70 15.20
C PHE A 51 20.66 -7.95 16.44
N GLU A 52 19.53 -8.63 16.26
CA GLU A 52 18.72 -9.20 17.35
C GLU A 52 19.27 -10.57 17.77
#